data_AF-A0AAE0K7Q7-F1
#
_entry.id   AF-A0AAE0K7Q7-F1
#
_cell.length_a   1.000
_cell.length_b   1.000
_cell.length_c   1.000
_cell.angle_alpha   90.00
_cell.angle_beta   90.00
_cell.angle_gamma   90.00
#
_symmetry.space_group_name_H-M   'P 1'
#
loop_
_entity.id
_entity.type
_entity.pdbx_description
1 polymer ?
#
loop_
_entity_poly.entity_id
_entity_poly.type
_entity_poly.pdbx_seq_one_letter_code
_entity_poly.pdbx_strand_id
1 'polypeptide(L)' 'RRKYEEIERQYACRWNGCEKAYGTLSHLNVHVINKNHGKRREPKEFEETRKILQARKQQEEGTRKADEERQ' A
#
# COMPACT_ATOMS: atom_id res chain seq x y z
N ARG A 1 12.31 8.76 -13.25
CA ARG A 1 10.91 8.88 -12.76
C ARG A 1 10.29 7.49 -12.87
N ARG A 2 9.86 6.85 -11.78
CA ARG A 2 9.25 5.49 -11.83
C ARG A 2 7.96 5.54 -12.67
N LYS A 3 7.65 4.49 -13.45
CA LYS A 3 6.42 4.46 -14.26
C LYS A 3 5.19 4.54 -13.35
N TYR A 4 4.14 5.19 -13.84
CA TYR A 4 2.90 5.39 -13.09
C TYR A 4 2.21 4.07 -12.72
N GLU A 5 2.44 3.03 -13.51
CA GLU A 5 1.94 1.66 -13.33
C GLU A 5 2.68 0.87 -12.24
N GLU A 6 3.94 1.20 -11.95
CA GLU A 6 4.75 0.49 -10.93
C GLU A 6 4.52 1.01 -9.50
N ILE A 7 3.80 2.13 -9.34
CA ILE A 7 3.51 2.66 -8.00
C ILE A 7 2.41 1.80 -7.39
N GLU A 8 2.80 0.84 -6.55
CA GLU A 8 1.85 0.09 -5.72
C GLU A 8 1.03 1.04 -4.84
N ARG A 9 -0.26 1.19 -5.17
CA ARG A 9 -1.20 2.07 -4.44
C ARG A 9 -1.84 1.32 -3.27
N GLN A 10 -1.01 1.03 -2.27
CA GLN A 10 -1.40 0.26 -1.10
C GLN A 10 -2.33 1.04 -0.15
N TYR A 11 -2.42 2.37 -0.29
CA TYR A 11 -3.20 3.24 0.60
C TYR A 11 -4.46 3.76 -0.12
N ALA A 12 -5.52 2.96 -0.12
CA ALA A 12 -6.83 3.35 -0.65
C ALA A 12 -7.62 4.22 0.33
N CYS A 13 -8.30 5.25 -0.17
CA CYS A 13 -9.30 5.96 0.60
C CYS A 13 -10.52 5.06 0.78
N ARG A 14 -10.97 4.87 2.02
CA ARG A 14 -12.13 4.02 2.36
C ARG A 14 -13.44 4.80 2.52
N TRP A 15 -13.46 6.04 2.04
CA TRP A 15 -14.61 6.93 2.14
C TRP A 15 -15.65 6.57 1.09
N ASN A 16 -16.94 6.64 1.47
CA ASN A 16 -18.03 6.23 0.58
C ASN A 16 -18.03 7.09 -0.70
N GLY A 17 -17.87 6.44 -1.86
CA GLY A 17 -17.75 7.10 -3.16
C GLY A 17 -16.34 7.61 -3.51
N CYS A 18 -15.30 7.29 -2.71
CA CYS A 18 -13.92 7.61 -3.07
C CYS A 18 -13.12 6.37 -3.48
N GLU A 19 -12.78 6.28 -4.76
CA GLU A 19 -11.99 5.18 -5.32
C GLU A 19 -10.48 5.53 -5.46
N LYS A 20 -10.05 6.64 -4.83
CA LYS A 20 -8.66 7.08 -4.95
C LYS A 20 -7.74 6.27 -4.04
N ALA A 21 -6.67 5.75 -4.63
CA ALA A 21 -5.59 5.10 -3.90
C ALA A 21 -4.25 5.80 -4.13
N TYR A 22 -3.39 5.75 -3.14
CA TYR A 22 -2.10 6.44 -3.10
C TYR A 22 -0.98 5.47 -2.74
N GLY A 23 0.23 5.73 -3.25
CA GLY A 23 1.42 4.92 -2.94
C GLY A 23 2.04 5.20 -1.57
N THR A 24 1.69 6.34 -0.94
CA THR A 24 2.19 6.69 0.40
C THR A 24 1.08 7.21 1.28
N LEU A 25 1.21 6.97 2.59
CA LEU A 25 0.26 7.43 3.60
C LEU A 25 0.15 8.96 3.65
N SER A 26 1.25 9.70 3.42
CA SER A 26 1.21 11.17 3.37
C SER A 26 0.30 11.68 2.26
N HIS A 27 0.36 11.10 1.06
CA HIS A 27 -0.52 11.51 -0.03
C HIS A 27 -1.98 11.15 0.23
N LEU A 28 -2.25 9.99 0.87
CA LEU A 28 -3.60 9.66 1.32
C LEU A 28 -4.08 10.64 2.39
N ASN A 29 -3.25 11.01 3.37
CA ASN A 29 -3.64 11.94 4.43
C ASN A 29 -3.93 13.35 3.90
N VAL A 30 -3.11 13.86 2.98
CA VAL A 30 -3.41 15.12 2.28
C VAL A 30 -4.73 15.02 1.55
N HIS A 31 -4.99 13.92 0.84
CA HIS A 31 -6.25 13.69 0.17
C HIS A 31 -7.45 13.67 1.14
N VAL A 32 -7.33 12.96 2.26
CA VAL A 32 -8.40 12.83 3.25
C VAL A 32 -8.75 14.19 3.86
N ILE A 33 -7.74 15.00 4.19
CA ILE A 33 -7.93 16.36 4.71
C ILE A 33 -8.57 17.26 3.63
N ASN A 34 -7.99 17.29 2.43
CA ASN A 34 -8.43 18.21 1.37
C ASN A 34 -9.83 17.88 0.84
N LYS A 35 -10.23 16.61 0.87
CA LYS A 35 -11.56 16.17 0.43
C LYS A 35 -12.56 16.01 1.57
N ASN A 36 -12.17 16.35 2.80
CA ASN A 36 -12.97 16.15 4.00
C ASN A 36 -13.51 14.70 4.11
N HIS A 37 -12.69 13.71 3.73
CA HIS A 37 -13.01 12.28 3.84
C HIS A 37 -12.83 11.76 5.28
N GLY A 38 -13.14 12.59 6.27
CA GLY A 38 -13.01 12.30 7.69
C GLY A 38 -11.63 12.58 8.28
N LYS A 39 -11.27 11.81 9.31
CA LYS A 39 -10.07 12.04 10.13
C LYS A 39 -8.80 11.53 9.43
N ARG A 40 -7.68 12.21 9.68
CA ARG A 40 -6.34 11.79 9.26
C ARG A 40 -6.10 10.37 9.73
N ARG A 41 -5.56 9.52 8.85
CA ARG A 41 -5.24 8.15 9.18
C ARG A 41 -3.90 8.10 9.89
N GLU A 42 -3.83 7.31 10.95
CA GLU A 42 -2.62 7.12 11.72
C GLU A 42 -1.77 6.00 11.12
N PRO A 43 -0.43 6.09 11.23
CA PRO A 43 0.46 5.03 10.76
C PRO A 43 0.21 3.68 11.46
N LYS A 44 -0.33 3.67 12.68
CA LYS A 44 -0.72 2.46 13.42
C LYS A 44 -1.79 1.64 12.68
N GLU A 45 -2.77 2.31 12.07
CA GLU A 45 -3.85 1.67 11.29
C GLU A 45 -3.31 0.89 10.07
N PHE A 46 -2.10 1.23 9.62
CA PHE A 46 -1.44 0.59 8.49
C PHE A 46 -0.27 -0.30 8.91
N GLU A 47 -0.03 -0.50 10.20
CA GLU A 47 1.00 -1.41 10.67
C GLU A 47 0.71 -2.84 10.19
N GLU A 48 -0.56 -3.24 10.24
CA GLU A 48 -1.03 -4.52 9.71
C GLU A 48 -0.85 -4.61 8.19
N THR A 49 -1.17 -3.54 7.45
CA THR A 49 -0.93 -3.48 6.00
C THR A 49 0.56 -3.63 5.68
N ARG A 50 1.45 -2.96 6.41
CA ARG A 50 2.90 -3.09 6.23
C ARG A 50 3.40 -4.51 6.54
N LYS A 51 2.90 -5.13 7.60
CA LYS A 51 3.22 -6.53 7.96
C LYS A 51 2.78 -7.48 6.84
N ILE A 52 1.57 -7.32 6.31
CA ILE A 52 1.06 -8.14 5.20
C ILE A 52 1.93 -7.96 3.94
N LEU A 53 2.31 -6.73 3.61
CA LEU A 53 3.17 -6.46 2.44
C LEU A 53 4.57 -7.04 2.59
N GLN A 54 5.15 -6.88 3.77
CA GLN A 54 6.46 -7.47 4.08
C GLN A 54 6.40 -8.99 4.02
N ALA A 55 5.36 -9.60 4.59
CA ALA A 55 5.17 -11.05 4.55
C ALA A 55 4.94 -11.57 3.13
N ARG A 56 4.11 -10.89 2.31
CA ARG A 56 3.90 -11.25 0.89
C ARG A 56 5.20 -11.15 0.10
N LYS A 57 5.98 -10.09 0.32
CA LYS A 57 7.28 -9.92 -0.34
C LYS A 57 8.26 -11.02 0.06
N GLN A 58 8.35 -11.35 1.35
CA GLN A 58 9.20 -12.45 1.85
C GLN A 58 8.77 -13.82 1.29
N GLN A 59 7.47 -14.09 1.20
CA GLN A 59 6.96 -15.33 0.61
C GLN A 59 7.26 -15.41 -0.88
N GLU A 60 7.05 -14.33 -1.62
CA GLU A 60 7.33 -14.29 -3.06
C GLU A 60 8.83 -14.49 -3.34
N GLU A 61 9.71 -13.82 -2.58
CA GLU A 61 11.15 -14.02 -2.66
C GLU A 61 11.56 -15.45 -2.26
N GLY A 62 10.93 -16.04 -1.25
CA GLY A 62 11.16 -17.43 -0.85
C GLY A 62 10.75 -18.44 -1.93
N THR A 63 9.59 -18.24 -2.55
CA THR A 63 9.13 -19.10 -3.65
C THR A 63 10.00 -18.99 -4.89
N ARG A 64 10.48 -17.78 -5.25
CA ARG A 64 11.40 -17.60 -6.37
C ARG A 64 12.74 -18.29 -6.13
N LYS A 65 13.33 -18.14 -4.93
CA LYS A 65 14.57 -18.83 -4.56
C LYS A 65 14.42 -20.35 -4.57
N ALA A 66 13.29 -20.88 -4.09
CA ALA A 66 13.03 -22.32 -4.10
C ALA A 66 12.84 -22.88 -5.52
N ASP A 67 12.28 -22.10 -6.45
CA ASP A 67 12.15 -22.48 -7.86
C ASP A 67 13.50 -22.43 -8.59
N GLU A 68 14.32 -21.40 -8.33
CA GLU A 68 15.71 -21.30 -8.84
C GLU A 68 16.61 -22.44 -8.34
N GLU A 69 16.46 -22.88 -7.08
CA GLU A 69 17.26 -24.01 -6.54
C GLU A 69 16.81 -25.38 -7.09
N ARG A 70 15.64 -25.45 -7.70
CA ARG A 70 15.07 -26.69 -8.28
C ARG A 70 15.39 -26.85 -9.77
N GLN A 71 15.86 -25.79 -10.45
CA GLN A 71 16.34 -25.79 -11.84
C GLN A 71 17.84 -26.09 -11.89
#